data_AF-A0AAJ3CF77-F1
#
_entry.id   AF-A0AAJ3CF77-F1
#
_cell.length_a   1.000
_cell.length_b   1.000
_cell.length_c   1.000
_cell.angle_alpha   90.00
_cell.angle_beta   90.00
_cell.angle_gamma   90.00
#
_symmetry.space_group_name_H-M   'P 1'
#
loop_
_entity.id
_entity.type
_entity.pdbx_description
1 polymer ?
#
loop_
_entity_poly.entity_id
_entity_poly.type
_entity_poly.pdbx_seq_one_letter_code
_entity_poly.pdbx_strand_id
1 'polypeptide(L)'
;MEDQDLDRYLGAAYVLLTQDGQAEAASLLRTSTAKVAYDCYDNLNGGTNFYKLILEVPAGAFAGIRKKQEALQRAITEAVQASIPPDGQDYYHVHLTPVLEPGFNWREEPSEGLSRTIRRNIFDGLRMEQVNVFGKLEDPEFLSRIFELRRLPSTDSRFKDAAGDIYQHRINNDDWDQYWILDDDRFALLDGPADTFLRFLCEIVHPVVRPDRAETKAIVQHFNDQLRRAGWELVEEERIAGRPRYVPQQVSHGGREAIEQARAVADFLEAGAMARQIDRMQNAIIADPEVAIGAAKDFVETCCKTILERLGVSLGKSSDINDLTKRVAKELELVPEGVSDRAKGADNIKLILRNLTAMTNHLAELRGRYGTGHGPSGRHRGLQPRHARLAVNAALAYVWFVVDTYQTRSPLKSDAGSKQDQKGDE
;
A
#
# COMPACT_ATOMS: atom_id res chain seq x y z
N MET A 1 21.11 31.78 -13.87
CA MET A 1 21.90 30.78 -13.12
C MET A 1 21.58 29.41 -13.70
N GLU A 2 22.58 28.61 -14.04
CA GLU A 2 22.36 27.21 -14.45
C GLU A 2 22.01 26.35 -13.22
N ASP A 3 21.23 25.27 -13.40
CA ASP A 3 20.75 24.44 -12.28
C ASP A 3 21.89 23.84 -11.42
N GLN A 4 23.05 23.55 -12.02
CA GLN A 4 24.22 23.02 -11.32
C GLN A 4 24.90 24.06 -10.41
N ASP A 5 24.88 25.34 -10.79
CA ASP A 5 25.43 26.41 -9.97
C ASP A 5 24.50 26.73 -8.79
N LEU A 6 23.19 26.68 -9.03
CA LEU A 6 22.19 26.87 -7.98
C LEU A 6 22.33 25.82 -6.88
N ASP A 7 22.42 24.54 -7.23
CA ASP A 7 22.56 23.46 -6.25
C ASP A 7 23.83 23.62 -5.40
N ARG A 8 24.93 24.05 -6.03
CA ARG A 8 26.18 24.37 -5.33
C ARG A 8 26.00 25.50 -4.30
N TYR A 9 25.31 26.58 -4.66
CA TYR A 9 25.06 27.70 -3.73
C TYR A 9 24.09 27.33 -2.61
N LEU A 10 23.07 26.52 -2.89
CA LEU A 10 22.18 25.97 -1.87
C LEU A 10 22.94 25.05 -0.91
N GLY A 11 23.90 24.27 -1.41
CA GLY A 11 24.82 23.47 -0.61
C GLY A 11 25.69 24.32 0.33
N ALA A 12 26.20 25.47 -0.15
CA ALA A 12 26.93 26.41 0.69
C ALA A 12 26.03 27.07 1.76
N ALA A 13 24.80 27.46 1.39
CA ALA A 13 23.82 28.04 2.31
C ALA A 13 23.42 27.04 3.40
N TYR A 14 23.29 25.76 3.05
CA TYR A 14 23.06 24.68 4.01
C TYR A 14 24.18 24.59 5.06
N VAL A 15 25.44 24.69 4.63
CA VAL A 15 26.60 24.68 5.54
C VAL A 15 26.54 25.87 6.49
N LEU A 16 26.27 27.09 5.98
CA LEU A 16 26.15 28.30 6.81
C LEU A 16 25.04 28.15 7.86
N LEU A 17 23.83 27.75 7.45
CA LEU A 17 22.70 27.52 8.37
C LEU A 17 23.03 26.48 9.45
N THR A 18 23.80 25.45 9.09
CA THR A 18 24.22 24.41 10.04
C THR A 18 25.22 24.96 11.07
N GLN A 19 26.17 25.80 10.64
CA GLN A 19 27.13 26.45 11.55
C GLN A 19 26.47 27.50 12.46
N ASP A 20 25.43 28.17 11.98
CA ASP A 20 24.67 29.17 12.74
C ASP A 20 23.65 28.54 13.71
N GLY A 21 23.61 27.21 13.82
CA GLY A 21 22.69 26.48 14.70
C GLY A 21 21.23 26.46 14.22
N GLN A 22 20.97 26.87 12.97
CA GLN A 22 19.64 26.93 12.35
C GLN A 22 19.24 25.57 11.76
N ALA A 23 19.21 24.53 12.59
CA ALA A 23 19.01 23.14 12.15
C ALA A 23 17.68 22.90 11.39
N GLU A 24 16.60 23.58 11.79
CA GLU A 24 15.28 23.48 11.15
C GLU A 24 15.30 24.09 9.73
N ALA A 25 15.97 25.24 9.56
CA ALA A 25 16.16 25.90 8.25
C ALA A 25 17.09 25.10 7.33
N ALA A 26 18.20 24.58 7.88
CA ALA A 26 19.14 23.74 7.13
C ALA A 26 18.46 22.44 6.65
N SER A 27 17.68 21.79 7.52
CA SER A 27 16.93 20.59 7.14
C SER A 27 15.92 20.89 6.03
N LEU A 28 15.19 22.00 6.14
CA LEU A 28 14.20 22.40 5.15
C LEU A 28 14.85 22.67 3.78
N LEU A 29 15.98 23.38 3.75
CA LEU A 29 16.72 23.66 2.52
C LEU A 29 17.20 22.36 1.84
N ARG A 30 17.66 21.37 2.61
CA ARG A 30 18.15 20.08 2.11
C ARG A 30 17.05 19.20 1.52
N THR A 31 15.82 19.27 2.05
CA THR A 31 14.73 18.35 1.67
C THR A 31 13.73 18.95 0.69
N SER A 32 13.81 20.26 0.44
CA SER A 32 12.89 20.95 -0.48
C SER A 32 13.40 20.90 -1.91
N THR A 33 12.48 20.88 -2.87
CA THR A 33 12.82 21.06 -4.29
C THR A 33 12.88 22.55 -4.60
N ALA A 34 14.00 23.02 -5.16
CA ALA A 34 14.21 24.44 -5.46
C ALA A 34 13.85 24.78 -6.92
N LYS A 35 13.18 25.92 -7.12
CA LYS A 35 12.90 26.50 -8.44
C LYS A 35 13.18 28.00 -8.43
N VAL A 36 13.88 28.52 -9.42
CA VAL A 36 14.12 29.96 -9.56
C VAL A 36 13.10 30.54 -10.53
N ALA A 37 12.37 31.56 -10.09
CA ALA A 37 11.49 32.36 -10.94
C ALA A 37 11.99 33.80 -10.95
N TYR A 38 11.97 34.44 -12.12
CA TYR A 38 12.21 35.88 -12.23
C TYR A 38 10.99 36.64 -11.71
N ASP A 39 11.18 37.59 -10.80
CA ASP A 39 10.10 38.33 -10.14
C ASP A 39 9.89 39.71 -10.81
N CYS A 40 10.88 40.59 -10.77
CA CYS A 40 10.82 41.92 -11.39
C CYS A 40 12.22 42.55 -11.56
N TYR A 41 12.28 43.68 -12.28
CA TYR A 41 13.49 44.50 -12.45
C TYR A 41 13.21 45.92 -11.99
N ASP A 42 14.07 46.44 -11.11
CA ASP A 42 14.02 47.83 -10.66
C ASP A 42 15.15 48.63 -11.32
N ASN A 43 14.80 49.76 -11.93
CA ASN A 43 15.71 50.65 -12.65
C ASN A 43 16.23 51.83 -11.82
N LEU A 44 15.93 51.90 -10.53
CA LEU A 44 16.27 53.05 -9.68
C LEU A 44 17.76 53.19 -9.33
N ASN A 45 18.59 52.12 -9.41
CA ASN A 45 20.00 52.14 -8.98
C ASN A 45 21.01 51.51 -9.96
N GLY A 46 20.72 51.47 -11.27
CA GLY A 46 21.59 50.83 -12.26
C GLY A 46 21.18 49.41 -12.67
N GLY A 47 19.97 48.98 -12.29
CA GLY A 47 19.34 47.74 -12.73
C GLY A 47 19.55 46.59 -11.77
N THR A 48 18.57 46.33 -10.89
CA THR A 48 18.57 45.22 -9.93
C THR A 48 17.55 44.17 -10.39
N ASN A 49 17.98 42.94 -10.70
CA ASN A 49 17.04 41.85 -10.96
C ASN A 49 16.63 41.18 -9.65
N PHE A 50 15.33 41.01 -9.44
CA PHE A 50 14.80 40.27 -8.30
C PHE A 50 14.41 38.86 -8.74
N TYR A 51 14.99 37.87 -8.10
CA TYR A 51 14.69 36.45 -8.29
C TYR A 51 13.99 35.89 -7.07
N LYS A 52 12.90 35.17 -7.30
CA LYS A 52 12.20 34.39 -6.29
C LYS A 52 12.68 32.96 -6.33
N LEU A 53 13.34 32.53 -5.26
CA LEU A 53 13.73 31.13 -5.06
C LEU A 53 12.59 30.41 -4.35
N ILE A 54 11.80 29.64 -5.09
CA ILE A 54 10.69 28.86 -4.56
C ILE A 54 11.24 27.53 -4.05
N LEU A 55 11.07 27.28 -2.75
CA LEU A 55 11.31 25.97 -2.15
C LEU A 55 9.96 25.27 -1.96
N GLU A 56 9.78 24.20 -2.72
CA GLU A 56 8.61 23.36 -2.67
C GLU A 56 8.72 22.38 -1.49
N VAL A 57 7.82 22.52 -0.52
CA VAL A 57 7.78 21.74 0.72
C VAL A 57 6.53 20.87 0.71
N PRO A 58 6.62 19.56 1.01
CA PRO A 58 5.44 18.71 1.14
C PRO A 58 4.42 19.30 2.13
N ALA A 59 3.14 19.34 1.75
CA ALA A 59 2.09 20.04 2.51
C ALA A 59 1.99 19.60 3.99
N GLY A 60 2.27 18.33 4.30
CA GLY A 60 2.31 17.82 5.67
C GLY A 60 3.45 18.43 6.52
N ALA A 61 4.65 18.53 5.95
CA ALA A 61 5.77 19.20 6.61
C ALA A 61 5.54 20.71 6.72
N PHE A 62 4.93 21.32 5.70
CA PHE A 62 4.59 22.74 5.68
C PHE A 62 3.63 23.13 6.81
N ALA A 63 2.68 22.25 7.17
CA ALA A 63 1.74 22.48 8.26
C ALA A 63 2.44 22.67 9.63
N GLY A 64 3.50 21.90 9.89
CA GLY A 64 4.28 21.99 11.14
C GLY A 64 5.08 23.28 11.26
N ILE A 65 5.56 23.82 10.14
CA ILE A 65 6.38 25.04 10.11
C ILE A 65 5.56 26.32 9.91
N ARG A 66 4.24 26.24 9.71
CA ARG A 66 3.37 27.38 9.38
C ARG A 66 3.50 28.56 10.34
N LYS A 67 3.66 28.29 11.65
CA LYS A 67 3.82 29.33 12.68
C LYS A 67 5.20 30.00 12.66
N LYS A 68 6.20 29.35 12.06
CA LYS A 68 7.60 29.81 11.98
C LYS A 68 8.02 30.16 10.54
N GLN A 69 7.09 30.12 9.59
CA GLN A 69 7.36 30.18 8.16
C GLN A 69 8.19 31.42 7.80
N GLU A 70 7.80 32.60 8.26
CA GLU A 70 8.50 33.87 7.99
C GLU A 70 9.93 33.87 8.56
N ALA A 71 10.12 33.34 9.77
CA ALA A 71 11.43 33.26 10.41
C ALA A 71 12.38 32.31 9.65
N LEU A 72 11.86 31.15 9.22
CA LEU A 72 12.62 30.18 8.43
C LEU A 72 12.94 30.71 7.04
N GLN A 73 11.98 31.36 6.37
CA GLN A 73 12.20 32.02 5.09
C GLN A 73 13.31 33.07 5.17
N ARG A 74 13.31 33.89 6.21
CA ARG A 74 14.32 34.93 6.42
C ARG A 74 15.70 34.32 6.62
N ALA A 75 15.83 33.34 7.53
CA ALA A 75 17.10 32.67 7.80
C ALA A 75 17.69 32.03 6.53
N ILE A 76 16.86 31.33 5.75
CA ILE A 76 17.30 30.70 4.50
C ILE A 76 17.67 31.77 3.46
N THR A 77 16.90 32.85 3.36
CA THR A 77 17.20 33.96 2.44
C THR A 77 18.56 34.58 2.72
N GLU A 78 18.86 34.87 4.00
CA GLU A 78 20.15 35.43 4.42
C GLU A 78 21.31 34.49 4.06
N ALA A 79 21.17 33.19 4.33
CA ALA A 79 22.20 32.21 4.01
C ALA A 79 22.40 32.02 2.50
N VAL A 80 21.33 32.01 1.71
CA VAL A 80 21.39 31.92 0.23
C VAL A 80 22.07 33.15 -0.35
N GLN A 81 21.75 34.35 0.14
CA GLN A 81 22.38 35.59 -0.31
C GLN A 81 23.87 35.64 0.01
N ALA A 82 24.29 35.15 1.18
CA ALA A 82 25.70 35.04 1.54
C ALA A 82 26.46 34.00 0.70
N SER A 83 25.76 33.03 0.12
CA SER A 83 26.36 31.90 -0.60
C SER A 83 26.52 32.14 -2.10
N ILE A 84 25.71 33.01 -2.68
CA ILE A 84 25.79 33.37 -4.10
C ILE A 84 26.81 34.52 -4.24
N PRO A 85 27.92 34.34 -4.99
CA PRO A 85 28.89 35.39 -5.26
C PRO A 85 28.19 36.62 -5.86
N PRO A 86 28.55 37.84 -5.45
CA PRO A 86 27.95 39.05 -5.97
C PRO A 86 28.45 39.35 -7.39
N ASP A 87 27.96 38.62 -8.39
CA ASP A 87 28.10 38.97 -9.80
C ASP A 87 26.95 39.91 -10.20
N GLY A 88 26.97 41.15 -9.69
CA GLY A 88 25.97 42.19 -9.99
C GLY A 88 24.92 42.46 -8.90
N GLN A 89 23.86 43.20 -9.25
CA GLN A 89 22.78 43.67 -8.36
C GLN A 89 21.63 42.64 -8.20
N ASP A 90 21.88 41.35 -8.36
CA ASP A 90 20.78 40.36 -8.38
C ASP A 90 20.41 39.90 -6.97
N TYR A 91 19.12 40.03 -6.62
CA TYR A 91 18.61 39.75 -5.28
C TYR A 91 17.73 38.49 -5.27
N TYR A 92 18.08 37.51 -4.42
CA TYR A 92 17.32 36.27 -4.27
C TYR A 92 16.50 36.28 -2.99
N HIS A 93 15.19 36.11 -3.10
CA HIS A 93 14.29 35.99 -1.96
C HIS A 93 13.66 34.59 -1.91
N VAL A 94 13.77 33.91 -0.76
CA VAL A 94 13.24 32.54 -0.61
C VAL A 94 11.76 32.57 -0.29
N HIS A 95 10.99 31.81 -1.07
CA HIS A 95 9.57 31.59 -0.85
C HIS A 95 9.28 30.11 -0.58
N LEU A 96 8.74 29.78 0.59
CA LEU A 96 8.31 28.41 0.88
C LEU A 96 6.90 28.22 0.33
N THR A 97 6.70 27.23 -0.53
CA THR A 97 5.40 26.90 -1.11
C THR A 97 5.02 25.47 -0.73
N PRO A 98 3.82 25.23 -0.17
CA PRO A 98 3.34 23.87 0.03
C PRO A 98 3.03 23.22 -1.31
N VAL A 99 3.56 22.02 -1.53
CA VAL A 99 3.21 21.18 -2.68
C VAL A 99 2.57 19.88 -2.23
N LEU A 100 1.65 19.38 -3.05
CA LEU A 100 1.12 18.03 -2.90
C LEU A 100 2.14 17.07 -3.48
N GLU A 101 2.41 15.97 -2.77
CA GLU A 101 3.30 14.94 -3.29
C GLU A 101 2.74 14.37 -4.61
N PRO A 102 3.59 14.09 -5.61
CA PRO A 102 3.15 13.49 -6.85
C PRO A 102 2.35 12.21 -6.59
N GLY A 103 1.09 12.17 -7.06
CA GLY A 103 0.19 11.03 -6.83
C GLY A 103 -0.76 11.16 -5.63
N PHE A 104 -0.67 12.24 -4.84
CA PHE A 104 -1.61 12.51 -3.75
C PHE A 104 -2.99 12.92 -4.28
N ASN A 105 -3.98 12.03 -4.14
CA ASN A 105 -5.35 12.29 -4.56
C ASN A 105 -6.19 12.89 -3.42
N TRP A 106 -6.20 14.22 -3.32
CA TRP A 106 -6.92 14.95 -2.27
C TRP A 106 -8.46 14.82 -2.33
N ARG A 107 -9.01 14.26 -3.42
CA ARG A 107 -10.45 14.03 -3.60
C ARG A 107 -10.91 12.63 -3.20
N GLU A 108 -9.98 11.71 -2.99
CA GLU A 108 -10.26 10.43 -2.34
C GLU A 108 -10.09 10.64 -0.83
N GLU A 109 -10.98 10.04 -0.01
CA GLU A 109 -10.70 9.93 1.41
C GLU A 109 -9.31 9.29 1.56
N PRO A 110 -8.41 9.86 2.39
CA PRO A 110 -7.10 9.27 2.58
C PRO A 110 -7.33 7.83 2.99
N SER A 111 -7.00 6.88 2.11
CA SER A 111 -7.07 5.46 2.43
C SER A 111 -6.41 5.32 3.78
N GLU A 112 -7.12 4.84 4.81
CA GLU A 112 -6.64 4.90 6.20
C GLU A 112 -5.14 4.65 6.22
N GLY A 113 -4.36 5.72 6.45
CA GLY A 113 -2.91 5.56 6.59
C GLY A 113 -2.64 4.59 7.72
N LEU A 114 -1.39 4.22 7.96
CA LEU A 114 -0.97 3.41 9.11
C LEU A 114 -1.45 4.03 10.43
N SER A 115 -2.70 3.73 10.81
CA SER A 115 -3.43 4.37 11.88
C SER A 115 -2.93 3.83 13.20
N ARG A 116 -3.08 4.61 14.27
CA ARG A 116 -2.67 4.20 15.61
C ARG A 116 -3.26 2.83 16.00
N THR A 117 -4.50 2.57 15.58
CA THR A 117 -5.19 1.29 15.79
C THR A 117 -4.50 0.13 15.08
N ILE A 118 -4.14 0.29 13.80
CA ILE A 118 -3.44 -0.76 13.03
C ILE A 118 -2.07 -1.03 13.66
N ARG A 119 -1.34 0.02 14.04
CA ARG A 119 -0.03 -0.12 14.71
C ARG A 119 -0.14 -0.83 16.05
N ARG A 120 -1.14 -0.46 16.87
CA ARG A 120 -1.44 -1.12 18.14
C ARG A 120 -1.75 -2.60 17.94
N ASN A 121 -2.61 -2.95 16.99
CA ASN A 121 -2.98 -4.35 16.72
C ASN A 121 -1.75 -5.20 16.36
N ILE A 122 -0.81 -4.66 15.57
CA ILE A 122 0.45 -5.35 15.24
C ILE A 122 1.27 -5.59 16.51
N PHE A 123 1.40 -4.58 17.37
CA PHE A 123 2.15 -4.69 18.62
C PHE A 123 1.51 -5.64 19.62
N ASP A 124 0.18 -5.63 19.74
CA ASP A 124 -0.55 -6.56 20.59
C ASP A 124 -0.40 -7.99 20.10
N GLY A 125 -0.38 -8.22 18.79
CA GLY A 125 -0.09 -9.53 18.23
C GLY A 125 1.33 -10.01 18.52
N LEU A 126 2.34 -9.12 18.48
CA LEU A 126 3.70 -9.46 18.92
C LEU A 126 3.74 -9.87 20.40
N ARG A 127 2.99 -9.19 21.28
CA ARG A 127 2.88 -9.53 22.70
C ARG A 127 2.18 -10.87 22.92
N MET A 128 1.07 -11.11 22.22
CA MET A 128 0.28 -12.35 22.32
C MET A 128 1.08 -13.58 21.90
N GLU A 129 1.83 -13.46 20.80
CA GLU A 129 2.71 -14.53 20.29
C GLU A 129 4.06 -14.59 21.02
N GLN A 130 4.26 -13.73 22.03
CA GLN A 130 5.49 -13.64 22.82
C GLN A 130 6.76 -13.51 21.95
N VAL A 131 6.65 -12.77 20.85
CA VAL A 131 7.75 -12.58 19.90
C VAL A 131 8.83 -11.72 20.56
N ASN A 132 10.07 -12.21 20.56
CA ASN A 132 11.23 -11.39 20.89
C ASN A 132 11.49 -10.39 19.76
N VAL A 133 11.15 -9.12 20.00
CA VAL A 133 11.31 -8.00 19.05
C VAL A 133 12.77 -7.88 18.55
N PHE A 134 13.74 -8.03 19.46
CA PHE A 134 15.16 -7.82 19.19
C PHE A 134 15.88 -9.05 18.62
N GLY A 135 15.19 -10.20 18.56
CA GLY A 135 15.71 -11.43 17.98
C GLY A 135 17.02 -11.88 18.62
N LYS A 136 18.09 -11.97 17.83
CA LYS A 136 19.44 -12.34 18.29
C LYS A 136 20.31 -11.16 18.73
N LEU A 137 19.86 -9.93 18.53
CA LEU A 137 20.60 -8.74 18.93
C LEU A 137 20.16 -8.29 20.31
N GLU A 138 21.04 -7.60 21.02
CA GLU A 138 20.68 -6.87 22.22
C GLU A 138 19.92 -5.57 21.86
N ASP A 139 19.08 -5.08 22.77
CA ASP A 139 18.25 -3.89 22.55
C ASP A 139 19.04 -2.69 22.00
N PRO A 140 20.22 -2.31 22.54
CA PRO A 140 20.99 -1.17 22.02
C PRO A 140 21.52 -1.41 20.60
N GLU A 141 21.96 -2.64 20.29
CA GLU A 141 22.49 -2.99 18.98
C GLU A 141 21.40 -2.99 17.91
N PHE A 142 20.23 -3.54 18.23
CA PHE A 142 19.06 -3.50 17.37
C PHE A 142 18.63 -2.06 17.10
N LEU A 143 18.43 -1.27 18.16
CA LEU A 143 17.85 0.07 18.05
C LEU A 143 18.80 1.05 17.35
N SER A 144 20.13 0.89 17.51
CA SER A 144 21.13 1.72 16.81
C SER A 144 21.10 1.57 15.29
N ARG A 145 20.46 0.52 14.75
CA ARG A 145 20.30 0.31 13.30
C ARG A 145 19.19 1.16 12.70
N ILE A 146 18.29 1.66 13.55
CA ILE A 146 17.11 2.45 13.16
C ILE A 146 17.26 3.90 13.65
N PHE A 147 17.76 4.09 14.88
CA PHE A 147 17.77 5.35 15.59
C PHE A 147 19.18 5.78 16.02
N GLU A 148 19.43 7.09 16.01
CA GLU A 148 20.63 7.66 16.60
C GLU A 148 20.46 7.85 18.12
N LEU A 149 20.62 6.77 18.88
CA LEU A 149 20.31 6.73 20.32
C LEU A 149 21.01 7.82 21.16
N ARG A 150 22.22 8.25 20.76
CA ARG A 150 22.98 9.30 21.45
C ARG A 150 22.42 10.72 21.24
N ARG A 151 21.54 10.90 20.26
CA ARG A 151 20.83 12.18 20.03
C ARG A 151 19.46 12.22 20.70
N LEU A 152 18.97 11.07 21.18
CA LEU A 152 17.70 10.99 21.89
C LEU A 152 17.91 11.32 23.37
N PRO A 153 16.97 12.06 23.99
CA PRO A 153 17.09 12.43 25.40
C PRO A 153 17.02 11.20 26.30
N SER A 154 17.74 11.29 27.41
CA SER A 154 17.59 10.36 28.51
C SER A 154 16.26 10.58 29.24
N THR A 155 15.61 9.50 29.69
CA THR A 155 14.50 9.55 30.65
C THR A 155 14.97 9.39 32.10
N ASP A 156 16.22 9.00 32.32
CA ASP A 156 16.88 8.93 33.61
C ASP A 156 17.93 10.05 33.74
N SER A 157 17.73 10.95 34.69
CA SER A 157 18.60 12.10 34.90
C SER A 157 20.07 11.75 35.20
N ARG A 158 20.38 10.49 35.54
CA ARG A 158 21.75 9.99 35.75
C ARG A 158 22.52 9.81 34.44
N PHE A 159 21.84 9.66 33.31
CA PHE A 159 22.45 9.42 32.00
C PHE A 159 22.24 10.59 31.04
N LYS A 160 23.11 10.68 30.03
CA LYS A 160 23.14 11.81 29.09
C LYS A 160 22.18 11.63 27.91
N ASP A 161 21.95 10.39 27.50
CA ASP A 161 21.22 10.05 26.29
C ASP A 161 20.48 8.71 26.45
N ALA A 162 19.59 8.41 25.50
CA ALA A 162 18.82 7.17 25.51
C ALA A 162 19.71 5.92 25.42
N ALA A 163 20.89 6.00 24.79
CA ALA A 163 21.81 4.87 24.71
C ALA A 163 22.29 4.45 26.11
N GLY A 164 22.60 5.42 26.97
CA GLY A 164 22.95 5.20 28.38
C GLY A 164 21.84 4.53 29.16
N ASP A 165 20.59 5.00 29.01
CA ASP A 165 19.42 4.43 29.68
C ASP A 165 19.24 2.96 29.30
N ILE A 166 19.19 2.69 28.00
CA ILE A 166 18.88 1.35 27.48
C ILE A 166 19.97 0.38 27.90
N TYR A 167 21.24 0.77 27.82
CA TYR A 167 22.34 -0.07 28.27
C TYR A 167 22.25 -0.36 29.78
N GLN A 168 22.00 0.65 30.60
CA GLN A 168 21.89 0.44 32.04
C GLN A 168 20.73 -0.49 32.40
N HIS A 169 19.56 -0.25 31.81
CA HIS A 169 18.33 -0.90 32.23
C HIS A 169 18.08 -2.25 31.56
N ARG A 170 18.53 -2.44 30.31
CA ARG A 170 18.34 -3.70 29.58
C ARG A 170 19.53 -4.64 29.65
N ILE A 171 20.75 -4.14 29.88
CA ILE A 171 21.98 -4.96 29.90
C ILE A 171 22.53 -5.12 31.32
N ASN A 172 22.75 -4.02 32.03
CA ASN A 172 23.36 -4.10 33.37
C ASN A 172 22.36 -4.58 34.44
N ASN A 173 21.11 -4.10 34.40
CA ASN A 173 20.11 -4.37 35.42
C ASN A 173 19.03 -5.39 35.00
N ASP A 174 18.67 -5.41 33.71
CA ASP A 174 17.50 -6.13 33.17
C ASP A 174 16.20 -5.86 33.96
N ASP A 175 15.89 -4.59 34.18
CA ASP A 175 14.78 -4.12 35.04
C ASP A 175 13.63 -3.42 34.27
N TRP A 176 13.71 -3.36 32.94
CA TRP A 176 12.65 -2.88 32.06
C TRP A 176 11.83 -4.02 31.46
N ASP A 177 10.57 -3.73 31.12
CA ASP A 177 9.67 -4.68 30.44
C ASP A 177 10.21 -5.13 29.09
N GLN A 178 9.94 -6.38 28.67
CA GLN A 178 10.41 -6.92 27.39
C GLN A 178 9.95 -6.09 26.18
N TYR A 179 8.78 -5.48 26.25
CA TYR A 179 8.15 -4.70 25.20
C TYR A 179 8.21 -3.19 25.45
N TRP A 180 9.08 -2.74 26.36
CA TRP A 180 9.23 -1.32 26.74
C TRP A 180 9.27 -0.38 25.53
N ILE A 181 9.95 -0.80 24.46
CA ILE A 181 10.15 0.00 23.24
C ILE A 181 8.84 0.32 22.51
N LEU A 182 7.81 -0.53 22.64
CA LEU A 182 6.55 -0.37 21.91
C LEU A 182 5.72 0.81 22.42
N ASP A 183 5.99 1.26 23.66
CA ASP A 183 5.28 2.34 24.34
C ASP A 183 6.20 3.54 24.67
N ASP A 184 7.47 3.52 24.26
CA ASP A 184 8.42 4.61 24.52
C ASP A 184 8.28 5.76 23.50
N ASP A 185 7.85 6.92 24.00
CA ASP A 185 7.56 8.11 23.20
C ASP A 185 8.78 8.65 22.44
N ARG A 186 10.02 8.37 22.87
CA ARG A 186 11.25 8.84 22.18
C ARG A 186 11.36 8.29 20.77
N PHE A 187 10.76 7.13 20.52
CA PHE A 187 10.82 6.42 19.23
C PHE A 187 9.57 6.64 18.37
N ALA A 188 8.51 7.19 18.96
CA ALA A 188 7.27 7.58 18.30
C ALA A 188 6.67 6.48 17.38
N LEU A 189 6.74 5.22 17.80
CA LEU A 189 6.30 4.10 16.96
C LEU A 189 4.78 4.11 16.70
N LEU A 190 3.97 4.44 17.72
CA LEU A 190 2.51 4.48 17.60
C LEU A 190 2.00 5.77 16.94
N ASP A 191 2.56 6.91 17.31
CA ASP A 191 2.01 8.24 16.98
C ASP A 191 2.91 9.05 16.02
N GLY A 192 4.05 8.49 15.58
CA GLY A 192 5.01 9.13 14.67
C GLY A 192 4.87 8.74 13.19
N PRO A 193 5.89 9.05 12.36
CA PRO A 193 5.86 8.81 10.92
C PRO A 193 5.68 7.32 10.55
N ALA A 194 4.90 7.05 9.50
CA ALA A 194 4.66 5.69 9.01
C ALA A 194 5.97 4.99 8.59
N ASP A 195 6.90 5.71 7.96
CA ASP A 195 8.20 5.17 7.53
C ASP A 195 9.04 4.69 8.70
N THR A 196 8.98 5.36 9.84
CA THR A 196 9.70 4.95 11.06
C THR A 196 9.14 3.62 11.58
N PHE A 197 7.81 3.51 11.63
CA PHE A 197 7.13 2.28 12.02
C PHE A 197 7.43 1.12 11.05
N LEU A 198 7.33 1.35 9.74
CA LEU A 198 7.61 0.34 8.72
C LEU A 198 9.07 -0.12 8.75
N ARG A 199 10.02 0.81 8.93
CA ARG A 199 11.44 0.49 9.09
C ARG A 199 11.68 -0.34 10.35
N PHE A 200 10.99 -0.04 11.44
CA PHE A 200 11.03 -0.84 12.67
C PHE A 200 10.55 -2.28 12.43
N LEU A 201 9.40 -2.46 11.76
CA LEU A 201 8.93 -3.80 11.41
C LEU A 201 9.90 -4.56 10.50
N CYS A 202 10.51 -3.88 9.52
CA CYS A 202 11.51 -4.47 8.64
C CYS A 202 12.77 -4.90 9.41
N GLU A 203 13.20 -4.09 10.39
CA GLU A 203 14.35 -4.41 11.22
C GLU A 203 14.08 -5.62 12.13
N ILE A 204 12.87 -5.73 12.70
CA ILE A 204 12.45 -6.94 13.44
C ILE A 204 12.76 -8.16 12.58
N VAL A 205 12.26 -8.22 11.34
CA VAL A 205 12.37 -9.38 10.45
C VAL A 205 13.69 -9.45 9.65
N HIS A 206 14.65 -8.57 9.96
CA HIS A 206 15.90 -8.50 9.21
C HIS A 206 16.77 -9.76 9.43
N PRO A 207 17.45 -10.32 8.41
CA PRO A 207 18.22 -11.57 8.53
C PRO A 207 19.31 -11.61 9.61
N VAL A 208 19.84 -10.44 10.01
CA VAL A 208 20.83 -10.31 11.10
C VAL A 208 20.16 -10.44 12.47
N VAL A 209 18.94 -9.89 12.59
CA VAL A 209 18.11 -9.93 13.81
C VAL A 209 17.48 -11.31 13.96
N ARG A 210 16.93 -11.84 12.87
CA ARG A 210 16.22 -13.13 12.84
C ARG A 210 16.65 -13.98 11.65
N PRO A 211 17.64 -14.87 11.84
CA PRO A 211 18.18 -15.69 10.76
C PRO A 211 17.30 -16.90 10.40
N ASP A 212 16.33 -17.28 11.23
CA ASP A 212 15.40 -18.37 10.96
C ASP A 212 14.34 -17.94 9.93
N ARG A 213 14.28 -18.67 8.81
CA ARG A 213 13.40 -18.32 7.69
C ARG A 213 11.93 -18.59 7.98
N ALA A 214 11.62 -19.65 8.72
CA ALA A 214 10.24 -20.02 9.02
C ALA A 214 9.63 -19.04 10.02
N GLU A 215 10.40 -18.69 11.06
CA GLU A 215 10.03 -17.67 12.05
C GLU A 215 9.81 -16.31 11.39
N THR A 216 10.77 -15.85 10.57
CA THR A 216 10.66 -14.59 9.83
C THR A 216 9.44 -14.56 8.92
N LYS A 217 9.15 -15.65 8.20
CA LYS A 217 7.98 -15.73 7.32
C LYS A 217 6.67 -15.65 8.11
N ALA A 218 6.58 -16.30 9.27
CA ALA A 218 5.40 -16.27 10.12
C ALA A 218 5.12 -14.85 10.64
N ILE A 219 6.15 -14.15 11.11
CA ILE A 219 6.03 -12.76 11.61
C ILE A 219 5.64 -11.82 10.47
N VAL A 220 6.26 -11.92 9.30
CA VAL A 220 5.89 -11.11 8.12
C VAL A 220 4.43 -11.34 7.72
N GLN A 221 3.94 -12.58 7.79
CA GLN A 221 2.55 -12.87 7.51
C GLN A 221 1.62 -12.17 8.50
N HIS A 222 1.93 -12.25 9.80
CA HIS A 222 1.19 -11.56 10.84
C HIS A 222 1.17 -10.03 10.66
N PHE A 223 2.30 -9.43 10.28
CA PHE A 223 2.37 -8.00 9.96
C PHE A 223 1.48 -7.67 8.75
N ASN A 224 1.60 -8.44 7.67
CA ASN A 224 0.87 -8.19 6.43
C ASN A 224 -0.65 -8.35 6.58
N ASP A 225 -1.13 -9.17 7.52
CA ASP A 225 -2.56 -9.28 7.83
C ASP A 225 -3.17 -7.95 8.30
N GLN A 226 -2.37 -7.11 8.98
CA GLN A 226 -2.76 -5.77 9.40
C GLN A 226 -2.34 -4.70 8.38
N LEU A 227 -1.11 -4.75 7.87
CA LEU A 227 -0.57 -3.73 6.95
C LEU A 227 -1.39 -3.63 5.67
N ARG A 228 -1.90 -4.73 5.13
CA ARG A 228 -2.69 -4.72 3.88
C ARG A 228 -3.98 -3.91 4.03
N ARG A 229 -4.54 -3.89 5.24
CA ARG A 229 -5.69 -3.03 5.58
C ARG A 229 -5.35 -1.55 5.55
N ALA A 230 -4.07 -1.20 5.72
CA ALA A 230 -3.56 0.17 5.55
C ALA A 230 -2.98 0.43 4.15
N GLY A 231 -3.12 -0.50 3.20
CA GLY A 231 -2.55 -0.37 1.85
C GLY A 231 -1.03 -0.58 1.78
N TRP A 232 -0.45 -1.25 2.78
CA TRP A 232 0.98 -1.59 2.81
C TRP A 232 1.18 -3.10 2.88
N GLU A 233 2.31 -3.58 2.39
CA GLU A 233 2.79 -4.93 2.71
C GLU A 233 4.31 -4.97 2.73
N LEU A 234 4.87 -5.89 3.50
CA LEU A 234 6.28 -6.23 3.46
C LEU A 234 6.50 -7.33 2.43
N VAL A 235 7.33 -7.03 1.42
CA VAL A 235 7.69 -7.95 0.34
C VAL A 235 9.16 -8.33 0.40
N GLU A 236 9.50 -9.54 -0.03
CA GLU A 236 10.89 -9.98 -0.19
C GLU A 236 11.48 -9.27 -1.41
N GLU A 237 12.49 -8.42 -1.20
CA GLU A 237 13.17 -7.68 -2.28
C GLU A 237 14.51 -8.32 -2.63
N GLU A 238 15.34 -8.54 -1.61
CA GLU A 238 16.70 -9.04 -1.76
C GLU A 238 16.95 -10.25 -0.86
N ARG A 239 18.03 -10.99 -1.12
CA ARG A 239 18.53 -12.02 -0.20
C ARG A 239 19.93 -11.71 0.28
N ILE A 240 20.10 -11.66 1.60
CA ILE A 240 21.40 -11.54 2.24
C ILE A 240 21.85 -12.94 2.65
N ALA A 241 22.92 -13.44 2.03
CA ALA A 241 23.43 -14.80 2.27
C ALA A 241 22.33 -15.90 2.16
N GLY A 242 21.43 -15.76 1.19
CA GLY A 242 20.32 -16.68 0.96
C GLY A 242 19.10 -16.49 1.88
N ARG A 243 19.14 -15.53 2.82
CA ARG A 243 18.03 -15.20 3.72
C ARG A 243 17.24 -13.99 3.21
N PRO A 244 15.90 -14.00 3.29
CA PRO A 244 15.07 -12.94 2.71
C PRO A 244 15.18 -11.62 3.49
N ARG A 245 15.41 -10.52 2.78
CA ARG A 245 15.27 -9.15 3.28
C ARG A 245 13.94 -8.59 2.81
N TYR A 246 13.17 -8.06 3.76
CA TYR A 246 11.85 -7.50 3.49
C TYR A 246 11.91 -5.97 3.45
N VAL A 247 11.11 -5.38 2.56
CA VAL A 247 10.92 -3.92 2.45
C VAL A 247 9.44 -3.58 2.36
N PRO A 248 9.03 -2.39 2.82
CA PRO A 248 7.65 -1.97 2.69
C PRO A 248 7.33 -1.59 1.25
N GLN A 249 6.19 -2.05 0.76
CA GLN A 249 5.63 -1.69 -0.53
C GLN A 249 4.20 -1.20 -0.34
N GLN A 250 3.87 -0.07 -0.95
CA GLN A 250 2.46 0.32 -1.06
C GLN A 250 1.77 -0.65 -2.01
N VAL A 251 0.69 -1.25 -1.52
CA VAL A 251 -0.21 -2.04 -2.33
C VAL A 251 -0.87 -1.05 -3.29
N SER A 252 -0.46 -1.07 -4.56
CA SER A 252 -1.11 -0.27 -5.59
C SER A 252 -2.61 -0.55 -5.54
N HIS A 253 -3.44 0.51 -5.61
CA HIS A 253 -4.88 0.49 -5.33
C HIS A 253 -5.65 -0.71 -5.93
N GLY A 254 -5.20 -1.27 -7.06
CA GLY A 254 -5.80 -2.47 -7.65
C GLY A 254 -5.66 -3.76 -6.83
N GLY A 255 -4.69 -3.88 -5.91
CA GLY A 255 -4.51 -5.03 -5.03
C GLY A 255 -5.40 -4.99 -3.78
N ARG A 256 -5.60 -3.80 -3.19
CA ARG A 256 -6.46 -3.60 -2.02
C ARG A 256 -7.93 -3.79 -2.39
N GLU A 257 -8.36 -3.24 -3.52
CA GLU A 257 -9.67 -3.56 -4.09
C GLU A 257 -9.77 -5.06 -4.38
N ALA A 258 -8.85 -5.68 -5.11
CA ALA A 258 -8.97 -7.11 -5.41
C ALA A 258 -9.02 -8.04 -4.17
N ILE A 259 -8.32 -7.68 -3.08
CA ILE A 259 -8.32 -8.44 -1.81
C ILE A 259 -9.57 -8.16 -0.97
N GLU A 260 -9.99 -6.90 -0.82
CA GLU A 260 -11.26 -6.54 -0.16
C GLU A 260 -12.45 -7.10 -0.95
N GLN A 261 -12.39 -7.08 -2.28
CA GLN A 261 -13.38 -7.66 -3.19
C GLN A 261 -13.43 -9.18 -3.06
N ALA A 262 -12.27 -9.84 -3.02
CA ALA A 262 -12.17 -11.28 -2.74
C ALA A 262 -12.75 -11.65 -1.37
N ARG A 263 -12.53 -10.79 -0.37
CA ARG A 263 -12.99 -11.00 1.02
C ARG A 263 -14.49 -10.75 1.17
N ALA A 264 -15.03 -9.69 0.59
CA ALA A 264 -16.46 -9.41 0.56
C ALA A 264 -17.25 -10.45 -0.26
N VAL A 265 -16.66 -10.99 -1.34
CA VAL A 265 -17.20 -12.17 -2.07
C VAL A 265 -17.19 -13.41 -1.18
N ALA A 266 -16.10 -13.64 -0.43
CA ALA A 266 -15.98 -14.77 0.47
C ALA A 266 -16.96 -14.71 1.65
N ASP A 267 -17.14 -13.53 2.25
CA ASP A 267 -18.02 -13.28 3.37
C ASP A 267 -19.49 -13.41 2.96
N PHE A 268 -19.86 -12.97 1.76
CA PHE A 268 -21.23 -13.05 1.26
C PHE A 268 -21.73 -14.47 0.96
N LEU A 269 -20.83 -15.37 0.58
CA LEU A 269 -21.20 -16.68 0.05
C LEU A 269 -21.30 -17.78 1.13
N GLU A 270 -21.06 -17.48 2.41
CA GLU A 270 -21.15 -18.42 3.55
C GLU A 270 -20.59 -19.83 3.24
N ALA A 271 -19.48 -19.90 2.50
CA ALA A 271 -18.83 -21.15 2.18
C ALA A 271 -17.34 -20.96 2.34
N GLY A 272 -16.79 -21.36 3.50
CA GLY A 272 -15.35 -21.41 3.74
C GLY A 272 -14.55 -22.23 2.69
N ALA A 273 -15.20 -22.84 1.71
CA ALA A 273 -14.60 -23.45 0.52
C ALA A 273 -14.01 -22.43 -0.48
N MET A 274 -14.62 -21.25 -0.69
CA MET A 274 -14.24 -20.31 -1.75
C MET A 274 -13.09 -19.36 -1.36
N ALA A 275 -13.02 -18.89 -0.10
CA ALA A 275 -11.85 -18.16 0.41
C ALA A 275 -10.56 -19.00 0.25
N ARG A 276 -10.65 -20.29 0.59
CA ARG A 276 -9.56 -21.25 0.37
C ARG A 276 -9.25 -21.46 -1.11
N GLN A 277 -10.22 -21.33 -2.02
CA GLN A 277 -9.96 -21.37 -3.47
C GLN A 277 -9.22 -20.11 -3.94
N ILE A 278 -9.54 -18.93 -3.39
CA ILE A 278 -8.83 -17.68 -3.71
C ILE A 278 -7.37 -17.75 -3.26
N ASP A 279 -7.13 -18.16 -2.01
CA ASP A 279 -5.75 -18.34 -1.52
C ASP A 279 -5.00 -19.39 -2.33
N ARG A 280 -5.65 -20.52 -2.67
CA ARG A 280 -5.04 -21.57 -3.49
C ARG A 280 -4.68 -21.07 -4.87
N MET A 281 -5.57 -20.36 -5.56
CA MET A 281 -5.30 -19.87 -6.91
C MET A 281 -4.21 -18.80 -6.91
N GLN A 282 -4.21 -17.88 -5.94
CA GLN A 282 -3.20 -16.83 -5.81
C GLN A 282 -1.81 -17.39 -5.50
N ASN A 283 -1.70 -18.32 -4.54
CA ASN A 283 -0.44 -18.98 -4.20
C ASN A 283 0.10 -19.85 -5.35
N ALA A 284 -0.80 -20.42 -6.17
CA ALA A 284 -0.43 -21.23 -7.32
C ALA A 284 0.08 -20.41 -8.52
N ILE A 285 -0.17 -19.10 -8.61
CA ILE A 285 0.21 -18.28 -9.79
C ILE A 285 1.68 -18.45 -10.18
N ILE A 286 2.58 -18.47 -9.19
CA ILE A 286 4.02 -18.60 -9.42
C ILE A 286 4.44 -20.07 -9.34
N ALA A 287 3.90 -20.81 -8.37
CA ALA A 287 4.33 -22.17 -8.06
C ALA A 287 3.85 -23.20 -9.09
N ASP A 288 2.62 -23.06 -9.58
CA ASP A 288 1.99 -23.94 -10.56
C ASP A 288 0.92 -23.17 -11.36
N PRO A 289 1.33 -22.48 -12.44
CA PRO A 289 0.42 -21.67 -13.25
C PRO A 289 -0.75 -22.46 -13.83
N GLU A 290 -0.59 -23.76 -14.08
CA GLU A 290 -1.64 -24.61 -14.66
C GLU A 290 -2.72 -24.94 -13.64
N VAL A 291 -2.32 -25.22 -12.41
CA VAL A 291 -3.24 -25.37 -11.27
C VAL A 291 -3.97 -24.06 -10.99
N ALA A 292 -3.28 -22.92 -11.02
CA ALA A 292 -3.91 -21.60 -10.82
C ALA A 292 -5.01 -21.31 -11.86
N ILE A 293 -4.76 -21.64 -13.13
CA ILE A 293 -5.73 -21.45 -14.21
C ILE A 293 -6.93 -22.38 -14.06
N GLY A 294 -6.71 -23.65 -13.70
CA GLY A 294 -7.78 -24.60 -13.38
C GLY A 294 -8.65 -24.10 -12.22
N ALA A 295 -8.01 -23.67 -11.13
CA ALA A 295 -8.69 -23.14 -9.95
C ALA A 295 -9.50 -21.87 -10.28
N ALA A 296 -9.01 -20.99 -11.16
CA ALA A 296 -9.76 -19.81 -11.60
C ALA A 296 -11.06 -20.18 -12.35
N LYS A 297 -11.03 -21.25 -13.16
CA LYS A 297 -12.23 -21.78 -13.82
C LYS A 297 -13.22 -22.34 -12.80
N ASP A 298 -12.75 -23.21 -11.91
CA ASP A 298 -13.58 -23.84 -10.88
C ASP A 298 -14.21 -22.80 -9.95
N PHE A 299 -13.50 -21.70 -9.68
CA PHE A 299 -13.98 -20.57 -8.90
C PHE A 299 -15.18 -19.87 -9.55
N VAL A 300 -15.13 -19.59 -10.86
CA VAL A 300 -16.27 -19.02 -11.60
C VAL A 300 -17.46 -19.98 -11.60
N GLU A 301 -17.23 -21.27 -11.87
CA GLU A 301 -18.30 -22.27 -11.88
C GLU A 301 -18.98 -22.40 -10.51
N THR A 302 -18.18 -22.42 -9.44
CA THR A 302 -18.69 -22.51 -8.07
C THR A 302 -19.54 -21.29 -7.73
N CYS A 303 -19.05 -20.08 -8.04
CA CYS A 303 -19.82 -18.85 -7.86
C CYS A 303 -21.19 -18.92 -8.57
N CYS A 304 -21.20 -19.25 -9.87
CA CYS A 304 -22.42 -19.29 -10.64
C CYS A 304 -23.42 -20.33 -10.11
N LYS A 305 -22.95 -21.52 -9.72
CA LYS A 305 -23.79 -22.57 -9.12
C LYS A 305 -24.42 -22.07 -7.83
N THR A 306 -23.62 -21.50 -6.92
CA THR A 306 -24.11 -20.98 -5.64
C THR A 306 -25.18 -19.90 -5.82
N ILE A 307 -24.98 -18.96 -6.76
CA ILE A 307 -25.95 -17.90 -7.01
C ILE A 307 -27.25 -18.45 -7.61
N LEU A 308 -27.16 -19.37 -8.57
CA LEU A 308 -28.34 -20.01 -9.17
C LEU A 308 -29.14 -20.84 -8.14
N GLU A 309 -28.45 -21.56 -7.26
CA GLU A 309 -29.07 -22.30 -6.16
C GLU A 309 -29.81 -21.35 -5.20
N ARG A 310 -29.18 -20.23 -4.81
CA ARG A 310 -29.82 -19.21 -3.96
C ARG A 310 -31.00 -18.51 -4.63
N LEU A 311 -31.01 -18.42 -5.95
CA LEU A 311 -32.14 -17.92 -6.75
C LEU A 311 -33.23 -18.97 -6.98
N GLY A 312 -33.07 -20.20 -6.47
CA GLY A 312 -34.05 -21.28 -6.61
C GLY A 312 -34.07 -21.94 -8.00
N VAL A 313 -33.00 -21.79 -8.79
CA VAL A 313 -32.94 -22.30 -10.17
C VAL A 313 -32.28 -23.68 -10.20
N SER A 314 -32.99 -24.69 -10.72
CA SER A 314 -32.47 -26.07 -10.78
C SER A 314 -31.24 -26.21 -11.69
N LEU A 315 -30.14 -26.76 -11.16
CA LEU A 315 -28.95 -27.07 -11.95
C LEU A 315 -29.18 -28.38 -12.73
N GLY A 316 -29.06 -28.35 -14.06
CA GLY A 316 -29.19 -29.54 -14.91
C GLY A 316 -27.98 -30.47 -14.84
N LYS A 317 -28.06 -31.66 -15.47
CA LYS A 317 -26.99 -32.70 -15.43
C LYS A 317 -25.69 -32.34 -16.15
N SER A 318 -25.66 -31.28 -16.96
CA SER A 318 -24.47 -30.84 -17.69
C SER A 318 -24.49 -29.33 -17.87
N SER A 319 -24.18 -28.59 -16.82
CA SER A 319 -24.00 -27.15 -16.90
C SER A 319 -22.51 -26.85 -17.00
N ASP A 320 -22.03 -26.71 -18.24
CA ASP A 320 -20.69 -26.14 -18.48
C ASP A 320 -20.67 -24.65 -18.04
N ILE A 321 -19.48 -24.09 -17.86
CA ILE A 321 -19.32 -22.69 -17.43
C ILE A 321 -20.03 -21.69 -18.36
N ASN A 322 -20.20 -21.99 -19.65
CA ASN A 322 -20.91 -21.11 -20.58
C ASN A 322 -22.42 -21.11 -20.32
N ASP A 323 -23.01 -22.27 -19.99
CA ASP A 323 -24.40 -22.40 -19.56
C ASP A 323 -24.63 -21.67 -18.23
N LEU A 324 -23.78 -21.92 -17.23
CA LEU A 324 -23.87 -21.31 -15.90
C LEU A 324 -23.83 -19.78 -15.96
N THR A 325 -22.87 -19.22 -16.69
CA THR A 325 -22.72 -17.76 -16.80
C THR A 325 -23.86 -17.08 -17.54
N LYS A 326 -24.41 -17.71 -18.60
CA LYS A 326 -25.61 -17.22 -19.30
C LYS A 326 -26.83 -17.19 -18.39
N ARG A 327 -27.03 -18.25 -17.62
CA ARG A 327 -28.17 -18.37 -16.70
C ARG A 327 -28.08 -17.33 -15.58
N VAL A 328 -26.92 -17.18 -14.95
CA VAL A 328 -26.68 -16.13 -13.95
C VAL A 328 -26.96 -14.73 -14.53
N ALA A 329 -26.46 -14.45 -15.74
CA ALA A 329 -26.68 -13.14 -16.36
C ALA A 329 -28.16 -12.83 -16.63
N LYS A 330 -28.93 -13.86 -16.97
CA LYS A 330 -30.38 -13.77 -17.17
C LYS A 330 -31.11 -13.53 -15.84
N GLU A 331 -30.86 -14.37 -14.83
CA GLU A 331 -31.59 -14.34 -13.55
C GLU A 331 -31.27 -13.12 -12.69
N LEU A 332 -30.04 -12.61 -12.79
CA LEU A 332 -29.66 -11.34 -12.19
C LEU A 332 -30.09 -10.13 -13.00
N GLU A 333 -30.79 -10.33 -14.14
CA GLU A 333 -31.26 -9.27 -15.02
C GLU A 333 -30.13 -8.24 -15.29
N LEU A 334 -28.90 -8.72 -15.57
CA LEU A 334 -27.73 -7.88 -15.85
C LEU A 334 -27.92 -7.01 -17.12
N VAL A 335 -29.12 -7.08 -17.71
CA VAL A 335 -29.61 -6.50 -18.94
C VAL A 335 -31.00 -5.91 -18.65
N PRO A 336 -31.19 -4.58 -18.72
CA PRO A 336 -32.53 -4.01 -18.75
C PRO A 336 -33.19 -4.37 -20.09
N GLU A 337 -34.28 -5.13 -20.08
CA GLU A 337 -35.06 -5.35 -21.29
C GLU A 337 -35.89 -4.08 -21.61
N GLY A 338 -35.79 -3.56 -22.85
CA GLY A 338 -36.84 -2.69 -23.41
C GLY A 338 -36.60 -1.20 -23.68
N VAL A 339 -35.37 -0.65 -23.77
CA VAL A 339 -35.15 0.76 -24.22
C VAL A 339 -33.93 0.92 -25.14
N SER A 340 -34.11 1.52 -26.32
CA SER A 340 -33.17 1.45 -27.48
C SER A 340 -31.76 2.03 -27.27
N ASP A 341 -31.59 3.06 -26.43
CA ASP A 341 -30.24 3.64 -26.16
C ASP A 341 -29.56 3.06 -24.91
N ARG A 342 -30.32 2.53 -23.93
CA ARG A 342 -29.75 1.69 -22.85
C ARG A 342 -29.38 0.28 -23.35
N ALA A 343 -30.06 -0.22 -24.38
CA ALA A 343 -29.81 -1.52 -24.98
C ALA A 343 -28.38 -1.66 -25.57
N LYS A 344 -27.85 -0.60 -26.21
CA LYS A 344 -26.47 -0.61 -26.73
C LYS A 344 -25.41 -0.73 -25.63
N GLY A 345 -25.62 -0.07 -24.49
CA GLY A 345 -24.76 -0.21 -23.31
C GLY A 345 -24.84 -1.61 -22.70
N ALA A 346 -26.05 -2.17 -22.62
CA ALA A 346 -26.27 -3.53 -22.13
C ALA A 346 -25.59 -4.59 -23.00
N ASP A 347 -25.59 -4.42 -24.33
CA ASP A 347 -24.90 -5.35 -25.25
C ASP A 347 -23.38 -5.31 -25.09
N ASN A 348 -22.80 -4.14 -24.81
CA ASN A 348 -21.36 -4.03 -24.49
C ASN A 348 -21.02 -4.72 -23.16
N ILE A 349 -21.87 -4.57 -22.14
CA ILE A 349 -21.69 -5.26 -20.85
C ILE A 349 -21.77 -6.79 -21.03
N LYS A 350 -22.75 -7.29 -21.81
CA LYS A 350 -22.85 -8.72 -22.17
C LYS A 350 -21.57 -9.21 -22.83
N LEU A 351 -21.03 -8.42 -23.76
CA LEU A 351 -19.81 -8.78 -24.48
C LEU A 351 -18.60 -8.83 -23.54
N ILE A 352 -18.46 -7.87 -22.62
CA ILE A 352 -17.38 -7.84 -21.62
C ILE A 352 -17.45 -9.07 -20.71
N LEU A 353 -18.61 -9.38 -20.14
CA LEU A 353 -18.79 -10.53 -19.23
C LEU A 353 -18.56 -11.87 -19.94
N ARG A 354 -19.03 -11.98 -21.19
CA ARG A 354 -18.78 -13.15 -22.03
C ARG A 354 -17.29 -13.30 -22.32
N ASN A 355 -16.59 -12.21 -22.63
CA ASN A 355 -15.16 -12.23 -22.92
C ASN A 355 -14.34 -12.57 -21.67
N LEU A 356 -14.68 -12.05 -20.49
CA LEU A 356 -14.04 -12.42 -19.22
C LEU A 356 -14.14 -13.91 -18.93
N THR A 357 -15.34 -14.48 -19.09
CA THR A 357 -15.57 -15.92 -18.91
C THR A 357 -14.84 -16.75 -19.96
N ALA A 358 -14.91 -16.34 -21.23
CA ALA A 358 -14.26 -17.02 -22.34
C ALA A 358 -12.73 -17.04 -22.18
N MET A 359 -12.12 -15.97 -21.67
CA MET A 359 -10.68 -15.93 -21.37
C MET A 359 -10.29 -17.01 -20.36
N THR A 360 -11.00 -17.11 -19.24
CA THR A 360 -10.75 -18.16 -18.22
C THR A 360 -10.91 -19.56 -18.82
N ASN A 361 -11.95 -19.75 -19.64
CA ASN A 361 -12.25 -21.03 -20.26
C ASN A 361 -11.20 -21.44 -21.31
N HIS A 362 -10.81 -20.53 -22.21
CA HIS A 362 -9.79 -20.78 -23.23
C HIS A 362 -8.40 -20.99 -22.60
N LEU A 363 -8.06 -20.28 -21.52
CA LEU A 363 -6.81 -20.53 -20.79
C LEU A 363 -6.81 -21.93 -20.14
N ALA A 364 -7.94 -22.39 -19.63
CA ALA A 364 -8.09 -23.75 -19.13
C ALA A 364 -8.06 -24.82 -20.24
N GLU A 365 -8.56 -24.52 -21.44
CA GLU A 365 -8.42 -25.39 -22.62
C GLU A 365 -6.97 -25.48 -23.11
N LEU A 366 -6.22 -24.38 -23.04
CA LEU A 366 -4.79 -24.35 -23.33
C LEU A 366 -4.02 -25.27 -22.38
N ARG A 367 -4.42 -25.42 -21.11
CA ARG A 367 -3.85 -26.44 -20.20
C ARG A 367 -4.00 -27.85 -20.79
N GLY A 368 -5.14 -28.18 -21.39
CA GLY A 368 -5.34 -29.50 -22.01
C GLY A 368 -4.44 -29.75 -23.22
N ARG A 369 -4.13 -28.69 -23.99
CA ARG A 369 -3.31 -28.77 -25.22
C ARG A 369 -1.81 -28.61 -24.98
N TYR A 370 -1.42 -27.88 -23.94
CA TYR A 370 -0.03 -27.47 -23.67
C TYR A 370 0.51 -27.98 -22.32
N GLY A 371 -0.33 -28.55 -21.44
CA GLY A 371 -0.01 -28.90 -20.04
C GLY A 371 0.14 -30.39 -19.73
N THR A 372 0.07 -31.28 -20.73
CA THR A 372 0.57 -32.66 -20.52
C THR A 372 1.98 -32.74 -21.07
N GLY A 373 2.96 -32.56 -20.20
CA GLY A 373 4.37 -32.66 -20.56
C GLY A 373 4.71 -34.07 -21.04
N HIS A 374 4.52 -34.36 -22.34
CA HIS A 374 5.18 -35.42 -23.12
C HIS A 374 5.04 -35.11 -24.63
N GLY A 375 5.72 -34.08 -25.11
CA GLY A 375 6.06 -33.95 -26.53
C GLY A 375 7.39 -34.68 -26.80
N PRO A 376 7.58 -35.45 -27.90
CA PRO A 376 8.77 -36.27 -28.15
C PRO A 376 10.10 -35.50 -28.30
N SER A 377 10.13 -34.19 -28.06
CA SER A 377 11.23 -33.30 -28.49
C SER A 377 11.64 -32.25 -27.46
N GLY A 378 11.17 -32.30 -26.20
CA GLY A 378 11.74 -31.51 -25.08
C GLY A 378 11.73 -29.98 -25.22
N ARG A 379 10.99 -29.40 -26.18
CA ARG A 379 10.98 -27.95 -26.48
C ARG A 379 9.63 -27.26 -26.29
N HIS A 380 8.75 -27.79 -25.43
CA HIS A 380 7.49 -27.10 -25.10
C HIS A 380 7.65 -26.29 -23.81
N ARG A 381 7.47 -24.96 -23.90
CA ARG A 381 7.35 -24.08 -22.73
C ARG A 381 5.87 -24.04 -22.35
N GLY A 382 5.51 -24.64 -21.22
CA GLY A 382 4.14 -24.66 -20.68
C GLY A 382 3.61 -23.26 -20.31
N LEU A 383 2.43 -23.22 -19.69
CA LEU A 383 1.81 -21.96 -19.29
C LEU A 383 2.68 -21.26 -18.22
N GLN A 384 2.93 -19.95 -18.41
CA GLN A 384 3.79 -19.16 -17.54
C GLN A 384 2.97 -18.35 -16.51
N PRO A 385 3.57 -17.87 -15.41
CA PRO A 385 2.86 -17.12 -14.37
C PRO A 385 2.04 -15.93 -14.87
N ARG A 386 2.45 -15.27 -15.95
CA ARG A 386 1.67 -14.18 -16.56
C ARG A 386 0.32 -14.63 -17.11
N HIS A 387 0.22 -15.87 -17.63
CA HIS A 387 -1.04 -16.42 -18.14
C HIS A 387 -1.97 -16.79 -16.97
N ALA A 388 -1.40 -17.31 -15.88
CA ALA A 388 -2.14 -17.56 -14.65
C ALA A 388 -2.67 -16.28 -14.02
N ARG A 389 -1.87 -15.21 -13.96
CA ARG A 389 -2.32 -13.89 -13.48
C ARG A 389 -3.52 -13.38 -14.27
N LEU A 390 -3.48 -13.50 -15.60
CA LEU A 390 -4.59 -13.09 -16.46
C LEU A 390 -5.88 -13.88 -16.15
N ALA A 391 -5.79 -15.21 -16.05
CA ALA A 391 -6.95 -16.06 -15.74
C ALA A 391 -7.54 -15.76 -14.36
N VAL A 392 -6.68 -15.69 -13.33
CA VAL A 392 -7.09 -15.45 -11.94
C VAL A 392 -7.74 -14.09 -11.80
N ASN A 393 -7.15 -13.03 -12.38
CA ASN A 393 -7.72 -11.69 -12.30
C ASN A 393 -9.03 -11.56 -13.09
N ALA A 394 -9.15 -12.21 -14.25
CA ALA A 394 -10.39 -12.22 -15.03
C ALA A 394 -11.53 -12.93 -14.26
N ALA A 395 -11.22 -14.05 -13.61
CA ALA A 395 -12.17 -14.79 -12.78
C ALA A 395 -12.63 -13.98 -11.56
N LEU A 396 -11.69 -13.33 -10.85
CA LEU A 396 -11.99 -12.45 -9.72
C LEU A 396 -12.90 -11.28 -10.13
N ALA A 397 -12.55 -10.58 -11.22
CA ALA A 397 -13.34 -9.44 -11.70
C ALA A 397 -14.77 -9.86 -12.09
N TYR A 398 -14.93 -11.01 -12.75
CA TYR A 398 -16.24 -11.55 -13.08
C TYR A 398 -17.05 -11.88 -11.83
N VAL A 399 -16.47 -12.67 -10.91
CA VAL A 399 -17.17 -13.10 -9.69
C VAL A 399 -17.57 -11.91 -8.83
N TRP A 400 -16.70 -10.91 -8.68
CA TRP A 400 -16.99 -9.67 -7.96
C TRP A 400 -18.24 -8.99 -8.50
N PHE A 401 -18.24 -8.69 -9.80
CA PHE A 401 -19.35 -7.99 -10.45
C PHE A 401 -20.69 -8.72 -10.26
N VAL A 402 -20.67 -10.05 -10.40
CA VAL A 402 -21.86 -10.89 -10.29
C VAL A 402 -22.39 -10.90 -8.86
N VAL A 403 -21.51 -11.06 -7.86
CA VAL A 403 -21.87 -11.07 -6.44
C VAL A 403 -22.41 -9.72 -6.00
N ASP A 404 -21.71 -8.63 -6.34
CA ASP A 404 -22.13 -7.25 -6.05
C ASP A 404 -23.51 -6.94 -6.66
N THR A 405 -23.75 -7.41 -7.89
CA THR A 405 -25.06 -7.23 -8.54
C THR A 405 -26.16 -8.04 -7.83
N TYR A 406 -25.87 -9.27 -7.42
CA TYR A 406 -26.84 -10.08 -6.67
C TYR A 406 -27.12 -9.50 -5.28
N GLN A 407 -26.11 -8.98 -4.58
CA GLN A 407 -26.26 -8.25 -3.32
C GLN A 407 -27.13 -7.02 -3.47
N THR A 408 -26.91 -6.22 -4.50
CA THR A 408 -27.70 -5.00 -4.74
C THR A 408 -29.17 -5.32 -5.04
N ARG A 409 -29.45 -6.46 -5.67
CA ARG A 409 -30.82 -6.83 -6.10
C ARG A 409 -31.59 -7.72 -5.11
N SER A 410 -30.90 -8.46 -4.25
CA SER A 410 -31.54 -9.28 -3.22
C SER A 410 -32.40 -8.51 -2.20
N PRO A 411 -32.01 -7.34 -1.66
CA PRO A 411 -32.85 -6.56 -0.75
C PRO A 411 -34.10 -5.96 -1.43
N LEU A 412 -34.09 -5.82 -2.75
CA LEU A 412 -35.26 -5.35 -3.51
C LEU A 412 -36.34 -6.43 -3.70
N LYS A 413 -35.98 -7.72 -3.63
CA LYS A 413 -36.94 -8.84 -3.76
C LYS A 413 -37.65 -9.18 -2.45
N SER A 414 -37.09 -8.86 -1.27
CA SER A 414 -37.76 -9.09 0.02
C SER A 414 -38.91 -8.10 0.30
N ASP A 415 -38.82 -6.86 -0.18
CA ASP A 415 -39.86 -5.84 0.03
C ASP A 415 -41.00 -5.88 -0.99
N ALA A 416 -40.80 -6.54 -2.14
CA ALA A 416 -41.84 -6.70 -3.16
C ALA A 416 -42.85 -7.83 -2.85
N GLY A 417 -42.48 -8.78 -1.99
CA GLY A 417 -43.33 -9.94 -1.63
C GLY A 417 -44.33 -9.70 -0.50
N SER A 418 -44.26 -8.58 0.22
CA SER A 418 -45.07 -8.34 1.43
C SER A 418 -46.33 -7.49 1.20
N LYS A 419 -46.65 -7.10 -0.05
CA LYS A 419 -47.80 -6.23 -0.36
C LYS A 419 -48.89 -6.82 -1.27
N GLN A 420 -48.88 -8.12 -1.59
CA GLN A 420 -49.92 -8.71 -2.45
C GLN A 420 -50.91 -9.68 -1.78
N ASP A 421 -50.75 -10.05 -0.50
CA ASP A 421 -51.68 -11.00 0.16
C ASP A 421 -52.65 -10.37 1.19
N GLN A 422 -53.05 -9.11 1.00
CA GLN A 422 -54.18 -8.53 1.73
C GLN A 422 -55.10 -7.71 0.81
N LYS A 423 -55.81 -8.40 -0.09
CA LYS A 423 -57.12 -7.97 -0.59
C LYS A 423 -57.79 -9.11 -1.37
N GLY A 424 -58.57 -9.90 -0.65
CA GLY A 424 -59.43 -10.92 -1.24
C GLY A 424 -59.74 -12.02 -0.23
N ASP A 425 -60.63 -11.74 0.72
CA ASP A 425 -61.91 -12.46 0.84
C ASP A 425 -62.63 -12.06 2.15
N GLU A 426 -63.91 -11.70 1.93
CA GLU A 426 -65.05 -11.51 2.86
C GLU A 426 -65.05 -10.38 3.89
#